data_AF-A0A7C9VY49-F1
#
_entry.id   AF-A0A7C9VY49-F1
#
_cell.length_a   1.000
_cell.length_b   1.000
_cell.length_c   1.000
_cell.angle_alpha   90.00
_cell.angle_beta   90.00
_cell.angle_gamma   90.00
#
_symmetry.space_group_name_H-M   'P 1'
#
loop_
_entity.id
_entity.type
_entity.pdbx_description
1 polymer ?
#
loop_
_entity_poly.entity_id
_entity_poly.type
_entity_poly.pdbx_seq_one_letter_code
_entity_poly.pdbx_strand_id
1 'polypeptide(L)'
;MTATIALVGWVLNIGVGLVILARLLSARRHVPPLAYYHLTTALVGLGVWIAFMAAGSAVLAWIGFGVLTLHNAFGDTLMVKGWRRRNPDAPGIAYFQATKAAWKKPLLLVHGFLAPVAWFPALAAALGF
;
A
#
# COMPACT_ATOMS: atom_id res chain seq x y z
N MET A 1 7.04 14.48 -14.32
CA MET A 1 5.94 14.83 -13.39
C MET A 1 5.36 13.61 -12.71
N THR A 2 5.16 12.52 -13.44
CA THR A 2 4.81 11.16 -12.97
C THR A 2 5.53 10.73 -11.69
N ALA A 3 6.86 10.83 -11.64
CA ALA A 3 7.67 10.45 -10.48
C ALA A 3 7.32 11.23 -9.20
N THR A 4 7.05 12.53 -9.34
CA THR A 4 6.63 13.41 -8.24
C THR A 4 5.22 13.07 -7.77
N ILE A 5 4.29 12.78 -8.69
CA ILE A 5 2.93 12.35 -8.34
C ILE A 5 2.99 11.03 -7.57
N ALA A 6 3.79 10.07 -8.03
CA ALA A 6 4.02 8.81 -7.33
C ALA A 6 4.55 9.04 -5.92
N LEU A 7 5.56 9.91 -5.76
CA LEU A 7 6.15 10.25 -4.47
C LEU A 7 5.12 10.84 -3.51
N VAL A 8 4.35 11.85 -3.95
CA VAL A 8 3.32 12.49 -3.13
C VAL A 8 2.23 11.50 -2.75
N GLY A 9 1.73 10.72 -3.72
CA GLY A 9 0.74 9.67 -3.48
C GLY A 9 1.23 8.66 -2.43
N TRP A 10 2.49 8.23 -2.54
CA TRP A 10 3.10 7.28 -1.62
C TRP A 10 3.27 7.85 -0.21
N VAL A 11 3.76 9.09 -0.07
CA VAL A 11 3.91 9.77 1.23
C VAL A 11 2.55 9.93 1.92
N LEU A 12 1.53 10.38 1.19
CA LEU A 12 0.17 10.48 1.71
C LEU A 12 -0.37 9.11 2.14
N ASN A 13 -0.12 8.07 1.34
CA ASN A 13 -0.56 6.71 1.62
C ASN A 13 0.07 6.16 2.92
N ILE A 14 1.38 6.36 3.10
CA ILE A 14 2.10 6.03 4.33
C ILE A 14 1.50 6.80 5.52
N GLY A 15 1.26 8.09 5.38
CA GLY A 15 0.66 8.91 6.44
C GLY A 15 -0.68 8.35 6.92
N VAL A 16 -1.59 8.01 5.99
CA VAL A 16 -2.87 7.38 6.34
C VAL A 16 -2.67 6.00 6.97
N GLY A 17 -1.76 5.19 6.45
CA GLY A 17 -1.41 3.89 7.00
C GLY A 17 -0.90 3.96 8.45
N LEU A 18 -0.06 4.94 8.75
CA LEU A 18 0.44 5.21 10.11
C LEU A 18 -0.68 5.63 11.05
N VAL A 19 -1.65 6.45 10.60
CA VAL A 19 -2.83 6.79 11.39
C VAL A 19 -3.67 5.55 11.70
N ILE A 20 -3.87 4.65 10.73
CA ILE A 20 -4.59 3.38 10.94
C ILE A 20 -3.84 2.52 11.97
N LEU A 21 -2.53 2.36 11.81
CA LEU A 21 -1.70 1.57 12.72
C LEU A 21 -1.71 2.15 14.14
N ALA A 22 -1.54 3.47 14.29
CA ALA A 22 -1.59 4.15 15.58
C ALA A 22 -2.94 3.92 16.27
N ARG A 23 -4.06 4.01 15.55
CA ARG A 23 -5.39 3.73 16.11
C ARG A 23 -5.54 2.28 16.58
N LEU A 24 -4.99 1.31 15.82
CA LEU A 24 -5.01 -0.10 16.21
C LEU A 24 -4.19 -0.34 17.48
N LEU A 25 -2.99 0.25 17.56
CA LEU A 25 -2.10 0.14 18.72
C LEU A 25 -2.69 0.83 19.95
N SER A 26 -3.23 2.05 19.82
CA SER A 26 -3.90 2.77 20.91
C SER A 26 -5.13 2.01 21.43
N ALA A 27 -5.85 1.32 20.55
CA ALA A 27 -6.96 0.44 20.92
C ALA A 27 -6.50 -0.95 21.43
N ARG A 28 -5.18 -1.16 21.62
CA ARG A 28 -4.55 -2.42 22.05
C ARG A 28 -5.00 -3.63 21.22
N ARG A 29 -5.28 -3.42 19.93
CA ARG A 29 -5.67 -4.49 19.01
C ARG A 29 -4.44 -5.25 18.56
N HIS A 30 -4.57 -6.57 18.41
CA HIS A 30 -3.51 -7.39 17.84
C HIS A 30 -3.22 -6.97 16.39
N VAL A 31 -1.96 -6.67 16.10
CA VAL A 31 -1.46 -6.32 14.77
C VAL A 31 -0.70 -7.53 14.21
N PRO A 32 -1.12 -8.09 13.07
CA PRO A 32 -0.47 -9.27 12.52
C PRO A 32 0.95 -8.94 12.00
N PRO A 33 1.92 -9.89 12.04
CA PRO A 33 3.27 -9.68 11.53
C PRO A 33 3.34 -9.09 10.11
N LEU A 34 2.41 -9.48 9.24
CA LEU A 34 2.32 -8.99 7.86
C LEU A 34 2.13 -7.46 7.76
N ALA A 35 1.53 -6.81 8.77
CA ALA A 35 1.40 -5.36 8.80
C ALA A 35 2.76 -4.65 8.97
N TYR A 36 3.69 -5.28 9.69
CA TYR A 36 5.05 -4.75 9.82
C TYR A 36 5.83 -4.93 8.52
N TYR A 37 5.74 -6.09 7.87
CA TYR A 37 6.33 -6.27 6.53
C TYR A 37 5.78 -5.27 5.52
N HIS A 38 4.47 -5.02 5.56
CA HIS A 38 3.83 -4.01 4.72
C HIS A 38 4.36 -2.59 5.00
N LEU A 39 4.51 -2.21 6.27
CA LEU A 39 5.12 -0.93 6.63
C LEU A 39 6.59 -0.83 6.18
N THR A 40 7.38 -1.88 6.43
CA THR A 40 8.80 -1.92 6.06
C THR A 40 8.96 -1.79 4.55
N THR A 41 8.19 -2.52 3.73
CA THR A 41 8.27 -2.38 2.27
C THR A 41 7.82 -1.00 1.79
N ALA A 42 6.89 -0.34 2.49
CA ALA A 42 6.52 1.04 2.18
C ALA A 42 7.71 2.00 2.35
N LEU A 43 8.42 1.89 3.47
CA LEU A 43 9.56 2.76 3.79
C LEU A 43 10.78 2.46 2.91
N VAL A 44 11.08 1.19 2.68
CA VAL A 44 12.16 0.76 1.78
C VAL A 44 11.87 1.24 0.35
N GLY A 45 10.65 1.01 -0.13
CA GLY A 45 10.24 1.44 -1.47
C GLY A 45 10.30 2.95 -1.63
N LEU A 46 9.85 3.72 -0.63
CA LEU A 46 9.96 5.17 -0.62
C LEU A 46 11.43 5.63 -0.69
N GLY A 47 12.31 5.01 0.10
CA GLY A 47 13.75 5.31 0.06
C GLY A 47 14.37 5.04 -1.31
N VAL A 48 14.06 3.90 -1.92
CA VAL A 48 14.49 3.56 -3.28
C VAL A 48 13.94 4.55 -4.30
N TRP A 49 12.68 4.99 -4.16
CA TRP A 49 12.07 5.94 -5.07
C TRP A 49 12.73 7.32 -5.00
N ILE A 50 13.06 7.79 -3.80
CA ILE A 50 13.81 9.04 -3.59
C ILE A 50 15.21 8.92 -4.22
N ALA A 51 15.89 7.79 -4.02
CA ALA A 51 17.18 7.52 -4.64
C ALA A 51 17.11 7.52 -6.17
N PHE A 52 16.05 6.93 -6.75
CA PHE A 52 15.75 7.05 -8.18
C PHE A 52 15.64 8.51 -8.61
N MET A 53 14.82 9.31 -7.93
CA MET A 53 14.62 10.72 -8.30
C MET A 53 15.89 11.54 -8.18
N ALA A 54 16.78 11.22 -7.24
CA ALA A 54 18.06 11.89 -7.06
C ALA A 54 19.09 11.48 -8.13
N ALA A 55 19.14 10.20 -8.51
CA ALA A 55 20.15 9.65 -9.42
C ALA A 55 19.71 9.59 -10.89
N GLY A 56 18.42 9.73 -11.18
CA GLY A 56 17.87 9.56 -12.53
C GLY A 56 17.97 8.13 -13.09
N SER A 57 18.20 7.12 -12.24
CA SER A 57 18.47 5.74 -12.68
C SER A 57 17.18 4.97 -12.97
N ALA A 58 17.01 4.54 -14.23
CA ALA A 58 15.90 3.69 -14.65
C ALA A 58 15.84 2.35 -13.88
N VAL A 59 17.00 1.79 -13.51
CA VAL A 59 17.07 0.56 -12.70
C VAL A 59 16.46 0.79 -11.32
N LEU A 60 16.78 1.92 -10.67
CA LEU A 60 16.19 2.27 -9.37
C LEU A 60 14.68 2.51 -9.48
N ALA A 61 14.20 3.08 -10.58
CA ALA A 61 12.76 3.24 -10.84
C ALA A 61 12.04 1.89 -10.88
N TRP A 62 12.58 0.92 -11.63
CA TRP A 62 12.02 -0.44 -11.70
C TRP A 62 12.08 -1.18 -10.35
N ILE A 63 13.17 -1.06 -9.61
CA ILE A 63 13.28 -1.66 -8.27
C ILE A 63 12.24 -1.03 -7.33
N GLY A 64 12.14 0.30 -7.29
CA GLY A 64 11.16 1.01 -6.46
C GLY A 64 9.73 0.63 -6.80
N PHE A 65 9.41 0.53 -8.09
CA PHE A 65 8.11 0.05 -8.59
C PHE A 65 7.83 -1.41 -8.21
N GLY A 66 8.83 -2.29 -8.31
CA GLY A 66 8.73 -3.68 -7.89
C GLY A 66 8.42 -3.80 -6.38
N VAL A 67 9.12 -3.02 -5.55
CA VAL A 67 8.87 -2.95 -4.11
C VAL A 67 7.48 -2.38 -3.80
N LEU A 68 7.03 -1.35 -4.53
CA LEU A 68 5.67 -0.80 -4.41
C LEU A 68 4.59 -1.83 -4.74
N THR A 69 4.82 -2.64 -5.79
CA THR A 69 3.89 -3.70 -6.20
C THR A 69 3.80 -4.79 -5.14
N LEU A 70 4.94 -5.21 -4.59
CA LEU A 70 4.98 -6.15 -3.46
C LEU A 70 4.28 -5.58 -2.21
N HIS A 71 4.50 -4.29 -1.92
CA HIS A 71 3.83 -3.58 -0.83
C HIS A 71 2.30 -3.62 -0.98
N ASN A 72 1.77 -3.34 -2.17
CA ASN A 72 0.34 -3.43 -2.46
C ASN A 72 -0.20 -4.86 -2.26
N ALA A 73 0.53 -5.87 -2.73
CA ALA A 73 0.15 -7.27 -2.53
C ALA A 73 0.05 -7.65 -1.05
N PHE A 74 0.93 -7.12 -0.18
CA PHE A 74 0.81 -7.30 1.27
C PHE A 74 -0.43 -6.62 1.84
N GLY A 75 -0.78 -5.41 1.38
CA GLY A 75 -2.00 -4.70 1.77
C GLY A 75 -3.26 -5.49 1.42
N ASP A 76 -3.34 -5.99 0.19
CA ASP A 76 -4.45 -6.84 -0.27
C ASP A 76 -4.56 -8.13 0.53
N THR A 77 -3.41 -8.76 0.81
CA THR A 77 -3.35 -9.97 1.62
C THR A 77 -3.83 -9.73 3.06
N LEU A 78 -3.46 -8.60 3.67
CA LEU A 78 -3.95 -8.19 4.99
C LEU A 78 -5.48 -8.01 4.98
N MET A 79 -6.00 -7.31 3.98
CA MET A 79 -7.43 -7.07 3.82
C MET A 79 -8.19 -8.39 3.68
N VAL A 80 -7.75 -9.27 2.77
CA VAL A 80 -8.40 -10.56 2.50
C VAL A 80 -8.31 -11.50 3.70
N LYS A 81 -7.13 -11.68 4.30
CA LYS A 81 -6.96 -12.54 5.49
C LYS A 81 -7.79 -12.02 6.66
N GLY A 82 -7.80 -10.71 6.88
CA GLY A 82 -8.60 -10.07 7.93
C GLY A 82 -10.10 -10.18 7.71
N TRP A 83 -10.57 -10.25 6.47
CA TRP A 83 -11.97 -10.52 6.14
C TRP A 83 -12.32 -12.00 6.33
N ARG A 84 -11.52 -12.93 5.79
CA ARG A 84 -11.73 -14.39 5.93
C ARG A 84 -11.78 -14.83 7.38
N ARG A 85 -10.89 -14.31 8.24
CA ARG A 85 -10.90 -14.63 9.67
C ARG A 85 -12.23 -14.30 10.37
N ARG A 86 -12.96 -13.30 9.88
CA ARG A 86 -14.26 -12.88 10.43
C ARG A 86 -15.45 -13.52 9.71
N ASN A 87 -15.21 -14.16 8.57
CA ASN A 87 -16.23 -14.73 7.70
C ASN A 87 -15.72 -16.05 7.09
N PRO A 88 -15.47 -17.09 7.92
CA PRO A 88 -14.80 -18.31 7.48
C PRO A 88 -15.58 -19.06 6.40
N ASP A 89 -16.91 -19.07 6.50
CA ASP A 89 -17.80 -19.85 5.64
C ASP A 89 -18.47 -19.00 4.54
N ALA A 90 -18.06 -17.73 4.39
CA ALA A 90 -18.72 -16.83 3.45
C ALA A 90 -18.40 -17.20 1.98
N PRO A 91 -19.42 -17.39 1.12
CA PRO A 91 -19.22 -17.78 -0.27
C PRO A 91 -18.72 -16.62 -1.15
N GLY A 92 -18.10 -16.97 -2.28
CA GLY A 92 -17.69 -16.04 -3.34
C GLY A 92 -16.21 -15.62 -3.30
N ILE A 93 -15.86 -14.63 -4.13
CA ILE A 93 -14.48 -14.15 -4.29
C ILE A 93 -14.09 -13.29 -3.08
N ALA A 94 -13.21 -13.81 -2.22
CA ALA A 94 -12.83 -13.17 -0.97
C ALA A 94 -12.28 -11.75 -1.14
N TYR A 95 -11.55 -11.47 -2.23
CA TYR A 95 -11.03 -10.12 -2.52
C TYR A 95 -12.17 -9.12 -2.70
N PHE A 96 -13.14 -9.42 -3.56
CA PHE A 96 -14.28 -8.54 -3.80
C PHE A 96 -15.10 -8.29 -2.54
N GLN A 97 -15.35 -9.34 -1.74
CA GLN A 97 -16.08 -9.20 -0.49
C GLN A 97 -15.31 -8.39 0.56
N ALA A 98 -13.99 -8.58 0.65
CA ALA A 98 -13.14 -7.81 1.55
C ALA A 98 -13.09 -6.33 1.15
N THR A 99 -12.98 -6.04 -0.14
CA THR A 99 -13.08 -4.68 -0.69
C THR A 99 -14.44 -4.08 -0.35
N LYS A 100 -15.55 -4.76 -0.64
CA LYS A 100 -16.91 -4.30 -0.30
C LYS A 100 -17.06 -4.02 1.19
N ALA A 101 -16.48 -4.85 2.06
CA ALA A 101 -16.48 -4.61 3.49
C ALA A 101 -15.64 -3.38 3.90
N ALA A 102 -14.57 -3.08 3.17
CA ALA A 102 -13.76 -1.88 3.37
C ALA A 102 -14.53 -0.59 3.04
N TRP A 103 -15.55 -0.62 2.18
CA TRP A 103 -16.38 0.56 1.86
C TRP A 103 -17.04 1.22 3.08
N LYS A 104 -17.27 0.45 4.15
CA LYS A 104 -17.84 0.97 5.41
C LYS A 104 -16.78 1.60 6.34
N LYS A 105 -15.52 1.68 5.91
CA LYS A 105 -14.38 2.08 6.73
C LYS A 105 -13.61 3.21 6.02
N PRO A 106 -13.93 4.49 6.28
CA PRO A 106 -13.47 5.61 5.46
C PRO A 106 -11.95 5.71 5.36
N LEU A 107 -11.21 5.51 6.47
CA LEU A 107 -9.75 5.54 6.44
C LEU A 107 -9.13 4.42 5.59
N LEU A 108 -9.70 3.21 5.65
CA LEU A 108 -9.23 2.08 4.84
C LEU A 108 -9.55 2.31 3.36
N LEU A 109 -10.68 2.94 3.04
CA LEU A 109 -10.98 3.37 1.68
C LEU A 109 -9.95 4.38 1.18
N VAL A 110 -9.72 5.47 1.92
CA VAL A 110 -8.75 6.50 1.53
C VAL A 110 -7.37 5.89 1.30
N HIS A 111 -6.91 5.06 2.24
CA HIS A 111 -5.64 4.33 2.11
C HIS A 111 -5.59 3.46 0.83
N GLY A 112 -6.66 2.70 0.57
CA GLY A 112 -6.77 1.87 -0.62
C GLY A 112 -6.83 2.66 -1.94
N PHE A 113 -7.50 3.82 -1.96
CA PHE A 113 -7.58 4.68 -3.15
C PHE A 113 -6.29 5.43 -3.45
N LEU A 114 -5.44 5.68 -2.44
CA LEU A 114 -4.11 6.25 -2.65
C LEU A 114 -3.13 5.25 -3.28
N ALA A 115 -3.39 3.94 -3.19
CA ALA A 115 -2.54 2.92 -3.80
C ALA A 115 -2.44 3.06 -5.34
N PRO A 116 -3.54 3.12 -6.12
CA PRO A 116 -3.45 3.33 -7.56
C PRO A 116 -2.88 4.71 -7.92
N VAL A 117 -3.10 5.74 -7.09
CA VAL A 117 -2.52 7.09 -7.27
C VAL A 117 -1.00 7.08 -7.17
N ALA A 118 -0.41 6.21 -6.35
CA ALA A 118 1.04 6.01 -6.31
C ALA A 118 1.51 5.05 -7.42
N TRP A 119 0.77 3.97 -7.64
CA TRP A 119 1.20 2.85 -8.49
C TRP A 119 1.25 3.20 -9.98
N PHE A 120 0.21 3.83 -10.54
CA PHE A 120 0.19 4.15 -11.98
C PHE A 120 1.25 5.17 -12.38
N PRO A 121 1.44 6.30 -11.64
CA PRO A 121 2.52 7.23 -11.95
C PRO A 121 3.91 6.64 -11.71
N ALA A 122 4.06 5.70 -10.76
CA ALA A 122 5.32 4.99 -10.56
C ALA A 122 5.64 4.08 -11.76
N LEU A 123 4.65 3.33 -12.25
CA LEU A 123 4.80 2.54 -13.47
C LEU A 123 5.15 3.44 -14.67
N ALA A 124 4.43 4.54 -14.85
CA ALA A 124 4.68 5.49 -15.93
C ALA A 124 6.12 6.03 -15.88
N ALA A 125 6.57 6.45 -14.71
CA ALA A 125 7.95 6.91 -14.50
C ALA A 125 8.99 5.81 -14.78
N ALA A 126 8.75 4.57 -14.37
CA ALA A 126 9.65 3.45 -14.64
C ALA A 126 9.73 3.09 -16.14
N LEU A 127 8.65 3.33 -16.89
CA LEU A 127 8.58 3.20 -18.34
C LEU A 127 9.19 4.40 -19.09
N GLY A 128 9.56 5.48 -18.40
CA GLY A 128 10.18 6.67 -18.99
C GLY A 128 9.21 7.80 -19.35
N PHE A 129 7.98 7.80 -18.80
CA PHE A 129 7.00 8.87 -18.95
C PHE A 129 7.00 9.85 -17.77
#